data_AF-A0AAJ2L3Y5-F1
#
_entry.id   AF-A0AAJ2L3Y5-F1
#
_cell.length_a   1.000
_cell.length_b   1.000
_cell.length_c   1.000
_cell.angle_alpha   90.00
_cell.angle_beta   90.00
_cell.angle_gamma   90.00
#
_symmetry.space_group_name_H-M   'P 1'
#
loop_
_entity.id
_entity.type
_entity.pdbx_description
1 polymer ?
#
loop_
_entity_poly.entity_id
_entity_poly.type
_entity_poly.pdbx_seq_one_letter_code
_entity_poly.pdbx_strand_id
1 'polypeptide(L)'
;MPGRAQYYFSGWLYLPVFVKAVACRRAARRAGLGWEADIAPDTGKLHATAMEWSSIAQDFEPDGGLRDIYILNASLSVWENVWALLTADPDLLEFWVDGDRTDPPSDLQKIFERRPFHGFLATYRLGTMGLNCHFFGADEVELDLDPQEVRSAADGELLERFLTQMGRATSQEVILTPENQRDSAIARYDPAVDRVTWSSAR
;
A
#
# COMPACT_ATOMS: atom_id res chain seq x y z
N MET A 1 -48.37 -14.00 27.20
CA MET A 1 -47.94 -13.33 28.45
C MET A 1 -46.59 -13.95 28.85
N PRO A 2 -45.50 -13.18 28.85
CA PRO A 2 -44.12 -13.67 28.83
C PRO A 2 -43.51 -13.84 30.22
N GLY A 3 -42.43 -14.63 30.35
CA GLY A 3 -41.80 -14.91 31.63
C GLY A 3 -40.31 -15.26 31.55
N ARG A 4 -39.49 -14.23 31.34
CA ARG A 4 -38.09 -14.04 31.79
C ARG A 4 -36.99 -15.02 31.32
N ALA A 5 -36.16 -14.51 30.41
CA ALA A 5 -34.75 -14.85 30.31
C ALA A 5 -33.99 -14.30 31.54
N GLN A 6 -33.09 -15.11 32.10
CA GLN A 6 -32.12 -14.68 33.10
C GLN A 6 -30.74 -14.61 32.45
N TYR A 7 -30.14 -13.42 32.56
CA TYR A 7 -28.73 -13.17 32.34
C TYR A 7 -27.92 -13.82 33.47
N TYR A 8 -26.81 -14.49 33.12
CA TYR A 8 -25.68 -14.67 34.03
C TYR A 8 -24.39 -14.23 33.33
N PHE A 9 -23.81 -13.17 33.90
CA PHE A 9 -22.46 -12.68 33.70
C PHE A 9 -21.55 -13.44 34.67
N SER A 10 -20.44 -14.01 34.21
CA SER A 10 -19.23 -14.19 35.02
C SER A 10 -18.04 -14.49 34.11
N GLY A 11 -17.10 -13.55 34.09
CA GLY A 11 -15.85 -13.66 33.33
C GLY A 11 -14.84 -14.58 33.99
N TRP A 12 -13.83 -14.97 33.21
CA TRP A 12 -12.57 -15.51 33.71
C TRP A 12 -11.39 -14.94 32.92
N LEU A 13 -10.28 -14.86 33.65
CA LEU A 13 -9.08 -14.06 33.51
C LEU A 13 -8.18 -14.35 32.29
N TYR A 14 -7.46 -13.30 31.90
CA TYR A 14 -6.11 -13.26 31.32
C TYR A 14 -5.09 -14.17 32.04
N LEU A 15 -4.21 -14.83 31.28
CA LEU A 15 -2.72 -14.85 31.40
C LEU A 15 -2.10 -15.87 30.40
N PRO A 16 -0.78 -15.80 30.11
CA PRO A 16 -0.20 -15.93 28.78
C PRO A 16 0.55 -17.25 28.56
N VAL A 17 0.95 -17.52 27.32
CA VAL A 17 1.99 -18.51 27.02
C VAL A 17 3.12 -17.83 26.25
N PHE A 18 4.31 -17.91 26.83
CA PHE A 18 5.57 -17.36 26.33
C PHE A 18 6.52 -18.56 26.06
N VAL A 19 7.33 -18.46 25.00
CA VAL A 19 8.65 -19.14 24.76
C VAL A 19 8.59 -20.61 24.29
N LYS A 20 9.30 -21.13 23.26
CA LYS A 20 10.65 -20.86 22.71
C LYS A 20 10.87 -21.55 21.33
N ALA A 21 11.92 -21.07 20.64
CA ALA A 21 12.82 -21.79 19.72
C ALA A 21 12.42 -21.79 18.23
N VAL A 22 13.31 -21.63 17.23
CA VAL A 22 14.77 -21.87 17.13
C VAL A 22 15.38 -20.85 16.15
N ALA A 23 16.54 -20.29 16.51
CA ALA A 23 17.43 -19.57 15.61
C ALA A 23 18.22 -20.55 14.73
N CYS A 24 18.34 -20.26 13.42
CA CYS A 24 19.34 -20.90 12.57
C CYS A 24 20.26 -19.82 11.99
N ARG A 25 21.50 -19.74 12.48
CA ARG A 25 22.59 -18.99 11.86
C ARG A 25 23.80 -19.89 11.64
N ARG A 26 24.28 -19.86 10.39
CA ARG A 26 25.64 -20.10 9.86
C ARG A 26 26.21 -21.53 9.79
N ALA A 27 26.47 -21.96 8.55
CA ALA A 27 27.80 -22.26 8.00
C ALA A 27 27.69 -22.11 6.46
N ALA A 28 28.55 -21.40 5.73
CA ALA A 28 29.93 -21.81 5.50
C ALA A 28 30.85 -20.61 5.22
N ARG A 29 31.99 -20.61 5.93
CA ARG A 29 33.24 -19.99 5.46
C ARG A 29 34.15 -21.13 5.01
N ARG A 30 34.66 -21.09 3.77
CA ARG A 30 36.06 -21.38 3.39
C ARG A 30 36.18 -21.48 1.86
N ALA A 31 36.65 -20.39 1.26
CA ALA A 31 37.66 -20.45 0.21
C ALA A 31 38.41 -19.12 0.28
N GLY A 32 39.68 -19.18 0.67
CA GLY A 32 40.53 -18.01 0.83
C GLY A 32 41.14 -17.61 -0.49
N LEU A 33 40.91 -16.35 -0.88
CA LEU A 33 41.70 -15.48 -1.75
C LEU A 33 41.26 -14.07 -1.27
N GLY A 34 42.07 -13.25 -0.60
CA GLY A 34 43.40 -12.84 -1.00
C GLY A 34 43.29 -11.70 -2.01
N TRP A 35 42.78 -10.53 -1.60
CA TRP A 35 43.17 -9.22 -2.13
C TRP A 35 42.67 -8.12 -1.19
N GLU A 36 43.62 -7.51 -0.49
CA GLU A 36 43.54 -6.14 0.00
C GLU A 36 43.65 -5.26 -1.24
N ALA A 37 42.64 -4.44 -1.54
CA ALA A 37 42.81 -3.30 -2.42
C ALA A 37 42.20 -2.07 -1.74
N ASP A 38 43.11 -1.22 -1.26
CA ASP A 38 43.11 0.23 -1.49
C ASP A 38 41.77 0.81 -1.96
N ILE A 39 41.01 1.35 -1.01
CA ILE A 39 39.94 2.29 -1.32
C ILE A 39 40.59 3.63 -1.62
N ALA A 40 40.86 3.86 -2.91
CA ALA A 40 40.90 5.20 -3.46
C ALA A 40 39.46 5.77 -3.47
N PRO A 41 39.27 7.07 -3.18
CA PRO A 41 37.95 7.69 -3.33
C PRO A 41 37.71 7.93 -4.82
N ASP A 42 36.89 7.09 -5.45
CA ASP A 42 36.46 7.33 -6.83
C ASP A 42 35.13 8.08 -6.89
N THR A 43 35.17 9.00 -7.83
CA THR A 43 34.39 10.18 -8.13
C THR A 43 33.12 9.87 -8.91
N GLY A 44 31.99 10.39 -8.42
CA GLY A 44 30.90 10.95 -9.24
C GLY A 44 30.12 10.05 -10.21
N LYS A 45 28.79 10.06 -10.00
CA LYS A 45 27.67 9.65 -10.88
C LYS A 45 27.31 8.16 -10.78
N LEU A 46 26.10 7.76 -10.38
CA LEU A 46 24.78 8.33 -10.62
C LEU A 46 23.94 8.26 -9.34
N HIS A 47 23.61 9.41 -8.74
CA HIS A 47 22.52 9.42 -7.77
C HIS A 47 21.23 9.40 -8.59
N ALA A 48 20.46 8.31 -8.52
CA ALA A 48 19.01 8.49 -8.60
C ALA A 48 18.70 9.58 -7.57
N THR A 49 18.18 10.72 -8.02
CA THR A 49 17.85 11.83 -7.12
C THR A 49 16.80 11.28 -6.16
N ALA A 50 17.21 11.04 -4.92
CA ALA A 50 16.30 10.67 -3.86
C ALA A 50 15.22 11.75 -3.77
N MET A 51 13.98 11.33 -3.47
CA MET A 51 12.91 12.27 -3.23
C MET A 51 13.29 13.21 -2.09
N GLU A 52 13.24 14.52 -2.36
CA GLU A 52 13.52 15.55 -1.37
C GLU A 52 12.23 15.84 -0.60
N TRP A 53 12.11 15.28 0.61
CA TRP A 53 10.90 15.40 1.44
C TRP A 53 10.40 16.84 1.58
N SER A 54 11.30 17.80 1.81
CA SER A 54 10.92 19.21 1.95
C SER A 54 10.24 19.80 0.71
N SER A 55 10.40 19.18 -0.46
CA SER A 55 9.76 19.62 -1.71
C SER A 55 8.35 19.08 -1.92
N ILE A 56 7.94 18.06 -1.17
CA ILE A 56 6.62 17.41 -1.30
C ILE A 56 5.81 17.41 0.00
N ALA A 57 6.43 17.72 1.14
CA ALA A 57 5.77 17.64 2.45
C ALA A 57 4.47 18.45 2.51
N GLN A 58 4.42 19.59 1.82
CA GLN A 58 3.24 20.45 1.75
C GLN A 58 2.03 19.75 1.09
N ASP A 59 2.27 18.83 0.16
CA ASP A 59 1.19 18.06 -0.48
C ASP A 59 0.52 17.09 0.50
N PHE A 60 1.12 16.84 1.68
CA PHE A 60 0.58 15.98 2.74
C PHE A 60 0.14 16.76 3.99
N GLU A 61 0.05 18.09 3.90
CA GLU A 61 -0.55 18.88 4.98
C GLU A 61 -2.07 18.60 5.08
N PRO A 62 -2.65 18.51 6.29
CA PRO A 62 -4.07 18.21 6.44
C PRO A 62 -4.92 19.39 5.98
N ASP A 63 -5.60 19.21 4.85
CA ASP A 63 -6.51 20.20 4.25
C ASP A 63 -7.99 19.80 4.34
N GLY A 64 -8.26 18.67 5.01
CA GLY A 64 -9.59 18.08 5.15
C GLY A 64 -9.95 17.10 4.04
N GLY A 65 -9.11 16.97 3.00
CA GLY A 65 -9.28 15.97 1.95
C GLY A 65 -8.29 14.81 2.04
N LEU A 66 -8.56 13.76 1.29
CA LEU A 66 -7.67 12.61 1.13
C LEU A 66 -6.67 12.83 -0.01
N ARG A 67 -5.78 11.84 -0.22
CA ARG A 67 -4.94 11.72 -1.41
C ARG A 67 -5.29 10.45 -2.12
N ASP A 68 -5.49 10.56 -3.43
CA ASP A 68 -6.00 9.46 -4.21
C ASP A 68 -4.87 8.90 -5.06
N ILE A 69 -4.76 7.58 -5.09
CA ILE A 69 -3.87 6.84 -5.98
C ILE A 69 -4.74 6.25 -7.08
N TYR A 70 -4.51 6.65 -8.32
CA TYR A 70 -5.26 6.15 -9.47
C TYR A 70 -4.41 5.30 -10.42
N ILE A 71 -5.05 4.26 -10.96
CA ILE A 71 -4.74 3.71 -12.28
C ILE A 71 -5.95 3.95 -13.17
N LEU A 72 -5.84 4.91 -14.08
CA LEU A 72 -6.91 5.28 -15.00
C LEU A 72 -6.97 4.33 -16.20
N ASN A 73 -8.15 4.19 -16.81
CA ASN A 73 -8.39 3.29 -17.94
C ASN A 73 -8.01 1.83 -17.62
N ALA A 74 -8.34 1.40 -16.41
CA ALA A 74 -8.14 0.03 -15.96
C ALA A 74 -9.06 -0.94 -16.72
N SER A 75 -8.69 -2.21 -16.65
CA SER A 75 -9.50 -3.33 -17.07
C SER A 75 -9.57 -4.35 -15.93
N LEU A 76 -10.41 -5.38 -16.07
CA LEU A 76 -10.44 -6.46 -15.09
C LEU A 76 -9.06 -7.12 -14.90
N SER A 77 -8.24 -7.27 -15.95
CA SER A 77 -6.89 -7.84 -15.83
C SER A 77 -5.93 -6.92 -15.08
N VAL A 78 -6.08 -5.59 -15.21
CA VAL A 78 -5.32 -4.63 -14.40
C VAL A 78 -5.71 -4.76 -12.93
N TRP A 79 -7.00 -4.84 -12.65
CA TRP A 79 -7.55 -5.08 -11.31
C TRP A 79 -7.03 -6.38 -10.70
N GLU A 80 -6.98 -7.49 -11.46
CA GLU A 80 -6.44 -8.76 -11.00
C GLU A 80 -4.96 -8.65 -10.61
N ASN A 81 -4.15 -7.91 -11.37
CA ASN A 81 -2.73 -7.69 -11.05
C ASN A 81 -2.56 -6.83 -9.79
N VAL A 82 -3.36 -5.77 -9.63
CA VAL A 82 -3.39 -4.97 -8.39
C VAL A 82 -3.79 -5.85 -7.21
N TRP A 83 -4.86 -6.63 -7.37
CA TRP A 83 -5.39 -7.46 -6.30
C TRP A 83 -4.42 -8.55 -5.87
N ALA A 84 -3.71 -9.17 -6.82
CA ALA A 84 -2.65 -10.12 -6.53
C ALA A 84 -1.52 -9.49 -5.69
N LEU A 85 -1.19 -8.21 -5.94
CA LEU A 85 -0.22 -7.46 -5.13
C LEU A 85 -0.75 -7.20 -3.71
N LEU A 86 -2.00 -6.70 -3.59
CA LEU A 86 -2.59 -6.36 -2.30
C LEU A 86 -2.86 -7.58 -1.41
N THR A 87 -3.15 -8.74 -2.02
CA THR A 87 -3.44 -10.00 -1.31
C THR A 87 -2.22 -10.89 -1.12
N ALA A 88 -1.04 -10.50 -1.61
CA ALA A 88 0.19 -11.28 -1.49
C ALA A 88 0.60 -11.52 -0.03
N ASP A 89 0.31 -10.57 0.85
CA ASP A 89 0.45 -10.70 2.30
C ASP A 89 -0.91 -10.49 2.98
N PRO A 90 -1.58 -11.57 3.44
CA PRO A 90 -2.91 -11.47 4.03
C PRO A 90 -2.94 -10.71 5.36
N ASP A 91 -1.79 -10.53 6.03
CA ASP A 91 -1.72 -9.76 7.28
C ASP A 91 -1.80 -8.25 7.03
N LEU A 92 -1.60 -7.80 5.79
CA LEU A 92 -1.64 -6.39 5.41
C LEU A 92 -2.97 -5.95 4.80
N LEU A 93 -3.88 -6.87 4.47
CA LEU A 93 -5.14 -6.55 3.80
C LEU A 93 -6.35 -6.95 4.65
N GLU A 94 -7.22 -5.97 4.87
CA GLU A 94 -8.54 -6.19 5.42
C GLU A 94 -9.59 -5.92 4.33
N PHE A 95 -10.68 -6.70 4.32
CA PHE A 95 -11.73 -6.60 3.31
C PHE A 95 -13.11 -6.62 3.96
N TRP A 96 -14.02 -5.80 3.45
CA TRP A 96 -15.36 -5.62 4.00
C TRP A 96 -16.42 -5.59 2.91
N VAL A 97 -17.59 -6.12 3.27
CA VAL A 97 -18.82 -6.04 2.47
C VAL A 97 -19.90 -5.46 3.38
N ASP A 98 -20.46 -4.32 3.01
CA ASP A 98 -21.49 -3.60 3.78
C ASP A 98 -21.11 -3.34 5.25
N GLY A 99 -19.82 -3.16 5.52
CA GLY A 99 -19.26 -2.93 6.86
C GLY A 99 -18.90 -4.20 7.64
N ASP A 100 -19.27 -5.38 7.15
CA ASP A 100 -18.89 -6.66 7.75
C ASP A 100 -17.56 -7.15 7.19
N ARG A 101 -16.60 -7.43 8.09
CA ARG A 101 -15.29 -7.96 7.71
C ARG A 101 -15.44 -9.39 7.18
N THR A 102 -14.80 -9.67 6.04
CA THR A 102 -14.84 -10.96 5.35
C THR A 102 -13.52 -11.25 4.67
N ASP A 103 -13.32 -12.49 4.23
CA ASP A 103 -12.16 -12.87 3.44
C ASP A 103 -12.16 -12.14 2.08
N PRO A 104 -10.97 -11.68 1.60
CA PRO A 104 -10.82 -11.13 0.26
C PRO A 104 -11.26 -12.15 -0.81
N PRO A 105 -12.10 -11.77 -1.79
CA PRO A 105 -12.55 -12.69 -2.82
C PRO A 105 -11.42 -13.04 -3.79
N SER A 106 -11.46 -14.25 -4.34
CA SER A 106 -10.56 -14.69 -5.41
C SER A 106 -11.01 -14.27 -6.80
N ASP A 107 -12.24 -13.78 -6.94
CA ASP A 107 -12.88 -13.43 -8.21
C ASP A 107 -13.44 -12.00 -8.13
N LEU A 108 -12.71 -11.07 -8.73
CA LEU A 108 -13.06 -9.64 -8.75
C LEU A 108 -14.26 -9.34 -9.65
N GLN A 109 -14.54 -10.18 -10.66
CA GLN A 109 -15.70 -9.96 -11.52
C GLN A 109 -16.98 -9.98 -10.69
N LYS A 110 -17.07 -10.88 -9.70
CA LYS A 110 -18.19 -10.93 -8.76
C LYS A 110 -18.34 -9.67 -7.91
N ILE A 111 -17.25 -8.95 -7.61
CA ILE A 111 -17.35 -7.66 -6.91
C ILE A 111 -18.10 -6.67 -7.80
N PHE A 112 -17.66 -6.50 -9.04
CA PHE A 112 -18.25 -5.52 -9.95
C PHE A 112 -19.69 -5.86 -10.37
N GLU A 113 -20.03 -7.14 -10.48
CA GLU A 113 -21.41 -7.59 -10.71
C GLU A 113 -22.34 -7.25 -9.53
N ARG A 114 -21.82 -7.28 -8.30
CA ARG A 114 -22.58 -7.08 -7.06
C ARG A 114 -22.54 -5.65 -6.53
N ARG A 115 -21.60 -4.84 -6.98
CA ARG A 115 -21.38 -3.44 -6.60
C ARG A 115 -22.65 -2.56 -6.63
N PRO A 116 -23.62 -2.73 -7.55
CA PRO A 116 -24.86 -1.94 -7.50
C PRO A 116 -25.69 -2.15 -6.24
N PHE A 117 -25.45 -3.23 -5.48
CA PHE A 117 -26.24 -3.64 -4.32
C PHE A 117 -25.44 -3.68 -3.02
N HIS A 118 -24.12 -3.59 -3.09
CA HIS A 118 -23.22 -3.79 -1.96
C HIS A 118 -22.06 -2.78 -1.98
N GLY A 119 -21.68 -2.30 -0.80
CA GLY A 119 -20.45 -1.56 -0.59
C GLY A 119 -19.27 -2.50 -0.38
N PHE A 120 -18.20 -2.31 -1.13
CA PHE A 120 -16.96 -3.07 -0.98
C PHE A 120 -15.82 -2.12 -0.62
N LEU A 121 -15.03 -2.51 0.36
CA LEU A 121 -13.83 -1.80 0.80
C LEU A 121 -12.72 -2.81 1.01
N ALA A 122 -11.52 -2.48 0.56
CA ALA A 122 -10.29 -3.11 1.02
C ALA A 122 -9.40 -2.05 1.65
N THR A 123 -8.74 -2.35 2.76
CA THR A 123 -7.78 -1.46 3.40
C THR A 123 -6.45 -2.18 3.46
N TYR A 124 -5.49 -1.67 2.72
CA TYR A 124 -4.14 -2.18 2.68
C TYR A 124 -3.24 -1.38 3.61
N ARG A 125 -2.37 -2.07 4.36
CA ARG A 125 -1.44 -1.46 5.30
C ARG A 125 -0.06 -1.29 4.67
N LEU A 126 0.29 -0.05 4.36
CA LEU A 126 1.60 0.33 3.85
C LEU A 126 2.43 0.96 4.98
N GLY A 127 3.18 0.14 5.71
CA GLY A 127 3.84 0.60 6.93
C GLY A 127 2.79 1.01 7.97
N THR A 128 2.77 2.27 8.39
CA THR A 128 1.71 2.80 9.25
C THR A 128 0.51 3.35 8.48
N MET A 129 0.66 3.64 7.19
CA MET A 129 -0.36 4.24 6.34
C MET A 129 -1.44 3.25 5.92
N GLY A 130 -2.68 3.72 5.85
CA GLY A 130 -3.84 2.98 5.37
C GLY A 130 -4.25 3.45 4.00
N LEU A 131 -4.27 2.51 3.05
CA LEU A 131 -4.77 2.75 1.71
C LEU A 131 -6.14 2.11 1.57
N ASN A 132 -7.17 2.91 1.37
CA ASN A 132 -8.55 2.46 1.26
C ASN A 132 -8.94 2.32 -0.21
N CYS A 133 -9.11 1.10 -0.68
CA CYS A 133 -9.53 0.77 -2.03
C CYS A 133 -11.05 0.60 -2.09
N HIS A 134 -11.72 1.54 -2.75
CA HIS A 134 -13.14 1.43 -3.06
C HIS A 134 -13.35 0.86 -4.47
N PHE A 135 -14.27 -0.08 -4.62
CA PHE A 135 -14.54 -0.74 -5.91
C PHE A 135 -15.65 0.00 -6.68
N PHE A 136 -15.40 1.22 -7.13
CA PHE A 136 -16.43 2.03 -7.80
C PHE A 136 -16.78 1.53 -9.21
N GLY A 137 -15.79 1.02 -9.94
CA GLY A 137 -15.91 0.53 -11.31
C GLY A 137 -14.70 -0.29 -11.71
N ALA A 138 -14.79 -1.01 -12.83
CA ALA A 138 -13.70 -1.82 -13.35
C ALA A 138 -12.74 -1.03 -14.28
N ASP A 139 -13.13 0.19 -14.63
CA ASP A 139 -12.44 1.12 -15.55
C ASP A 139 -11.42 2.03 -14.85
N GLU A 140 -11.40 2.02 -13.52
CA GLU A 140 -10.36 2.68 -12.72
C GLU A 140 -10.06 1.88 -11.45
N VAL A 141 -8.81 1.95 -11.00
CA VAL A 141 -8.41 1.55 -9.66
C VAL A 141 -8.17 2.82 -8.86
N GLU A 142 -8.73 2.90 -7.66
CA GLU A 142 -8.61 4.06 -6.76
C GLU A 142 -8.29 3.57 -5.34
N LEU A 143 -7.28 4.17 -4.73
CA LEU A 143 -6.97 3.99 -3.31
C LEU A 143 -6.78 5.34 -2.63
N ASP A 144 -7.47 5.55 -1.52
CA ASP A 144 -7.39 6.79 -0.75
C ASP A 144 -6.43 6.65 0.42
N LEU A 145 -5.67 7.71 0.68
CA LEU A 145 -4.69 7.83 1.75
C LEU A 145 -5.00 9.09 2.57
N ASP A 146 -5.00 9.00 3.89
CA ASP A 146 -5.03 10.19 4.74
C ASP A 146 -3.67 10.89 4.70
N PRO A 147 -3.58 12.15 4.23
CA PRO A 147 -2.31 12.87 4.18
C PRO A 147 -1.62 12.98 5.53
N GLN A 148 -2.38 12.98 6.65
CA GLN A 148 -1.81 12.99 8.00
C GLN A 148 -0.95 11.76 8.32
N GLU A 149 -1.10 10.66 7.59
CA GLU A 149 -0.34 9.43 7.80
C GLU A 149 1.04 9.45 7.12
N VAL A 150 1.29 10.39 6.21
CA VAL A 150 2.58 10.60 5.53
C VAL A 150 3.35 11.69 6.26
N ARG A 151 4.27 11.31 7.16
CA ARG A 151 4.87 12.25 8.12
C ARG A 151 6.36 12.48 7.91
N SER A 152 6.96 11.74 6.99
CA SER A 152 8.41 11.72 6.85
C SER A 152 8.87 11.32 5.45
N ALA A 153 10.14 11.58 5.17
CA ALA A 153 10.82 11.08 3.97
C ALA A 153 10.66 9.56 3.82
N ALA A 154 10.72 8.80 4.92
CA ALA A 154 10.58 7.36 4.88
C ALA A 154 9.17 6.90 4.46
N ASP A 155 8.13 7.65 4.84
CA ASP A 155 6.74 7.39 4.41
C ASP A 155 6.58 7.70 2.91
N GLY A 156 7.13 8.83 2.46
CA GLY A 156 7.14 9.16 1.03
C GLY A 156 7.92 8.14 0.19
N GLU A 157 9.06 7.63 0.69
CA GLU A 157 9.80 6.54 0.03
C GLU A 157 9.02 5.21 0.00
N LEU A 158 8.24 4.91 1.05
CA LEU A 158 7.34 3.75 1.06
C LEU A 158 6.25 3.91 -0.01
N LEU A 159 5.67 5.10 -0.12
CA LEU A 159 4.67 5.43 -1.13
C LEU A 159 5.27 5.33 -2.55
N GLU A 160 6.47 5.87 -2.77
CA GLU A 160 7.17 5.77 -4.06
C GLU A 160 7.38 4.30 -4.49
N ARG A 161 7.83 3.46 -3.55
CA ARG A 161 7.98 2.02 -3.79
C ARG A 161 6.66 1.36 -4.11
N PHE A 162 5.59 1.70 -3.40
CA PHE A 162 4.26 1.17 -3.66
C PHE A 162 3.75 1.56 -5.06
N LEU A 163 3.83 2.83 -5.44
CA LEU A 163 3.47 3.29 -6.78
C LEU A 163 4.27 2.56 -7.88
N THR A 164 5.57 2.38 -7.65
CA THR A 164 6.45 1.62 -8.55
C THR A 164 6.02 0.15 -8.67
N GLN A 165 5.68 -0.51 -7.56
CA GLN A 165 5.24 -1.90 -7.57
C GLN A 165 3.90 -2.06 -8.30
N MET A 166 2.93 -1.17 -8.03
CA MET A 166 1.64 -1.12 -8.71
C MET A 166 1.83 -0.94 -10.22
N GLY A 167 2.64 0.04 -10.61
CA GLY A 167 2.91 0.35 -12.02
C GLY A 167 3.62 -0.78 -12.75
N ARG A 168 4.62 -1.42 -12.13
CA ARG A 168 5.30 -2.59 -12.71
C ARG A 168 4.38 -3.81 -12.84
N ALA A 169 3.56 -4.07 -11.82
CA ALA A 169 2.64 -5.22 -11.83
C ALA A 169 1.57 -5.09 -12.92
N THR A 170 1.16 -3.86 -13.20
CA THR A 170 0.09 -3.57 -14.17
C THR A 170 0.60 -3.16 -15.54
N SER A 171 1.88 -2.77 -15.65
CA SER A 171 2.44 -2.03 -16.79
C SER A 171 1.69 -0.74 -17.11
N GLN A 172 1.03 -0.14 -16.10
CA GLN A 172 0.26 1.08 -16.23
C GLN A 172 0.95 2.26 -15.55
N GLU A 173 0.54 3.45 -15.98
CA GLU A 173 0.78 4.66 -15.22
C GLU A 173 0.01 4.62 -13.89
N VAL A 174 0.65 5.10 -12.82
CA VAL A 174 0.02 5.26 -11.51
C VAL A 174 0.23 6.70 -11.05
N ILE A 175 -0.85 7.39 -10.68
CA ILE A 175 -0.80 8.79 -10.24
C ILE A 175 -1.26 8.93 -8.79
N LEU A 176 -0.60 9.79 -8.04
CA LEU A 176 -1.05 10.29 -6.74
C LEU A 176 -1.55 11.72 -6.94
N THR A 177 -2.75 12.04 -6.45
CA THR A 177 -3.36 13.35 -6.59
C THR A 177 -3.97 13.83 -5.28
N PRO A 178 -4.30 15.13 -5.14
CA PRO A 178 -5.29 15.56 -4.17
C PRO A 178 -6.64 14.85 -4.45
N GLU A 179 -7.48 14.78 -3.42
CA GLU A 179 -8.80 14.18 -3.51
C GLU A 179 -9.60 14.69 -4.72
N ASN A 180 -10.10 13.75 -5.53
CA ASN A 180 -10.90 13.95 -6.73
C ASN A 180 -10.24 14.83 -7.84
N GLN A 181 -8.93 15.08 -7.78
CA GLN A 181 -8.21 15.95 -8.72
C GLN A 181 -7.28 15.16 -9.65
N ARG A 182 -7.86 14.29 -10.48
CA ARG A 182 -7.16 13.35 -11.38
C ARG A 182 -6.12 13.99 -12.32
N ASP A 183 -6.29 15.27 -12.66
CA ASP A 183 -5.37 16.01 -13.54
C ASP A 183 -4.22 16.71 -12.78
N SER A 184 -4.23 16.71 -11.45
CA SER A 184 -3.29 17.41 -10.57
C SER A 184 -2.33 16.42 -9.89
N ALA A 185 -1.40 15.83 -10.65
CA ALA A 185 -0.48 14.85 -10.11
C ALA A 185 0.54 15.44 -9.12
N ILE A 186 0.52 14.94 -7.88
CA ILE A 186 1.58 15.10 -6.87
C ILE A 186 2.76 14.17 -7.22
N ALA A 187 2.45 12.93 -7.59
CA ALA A 187 3.45 11.96 -8.04
C ALA A 187 2.91 11.14 -9.20
N ARG A 188 3.81 10.65 -10.06
CA ARG A 188 3.45 9.83 -11.22
C ARG A 188 4.51 8.77 -11.48
N TYR A 189 4.12 7.51 -11.47
CA TYR A 189 4.90 6.43 -12.04
C TYR A 189 4.69 6.37 -13.55
N ASP A 190 5.76 6.47 -14.34
CA ASP A 190 5.74 6.28 -15.80
C ASP A 190 6.34 4.92 -16.17
N PRO A 191 5.56 3.99 -16.76
CA PRO A 191 6.05 2.66 -17.17
C PRO A 191 7.09 2.71 -18.29
N ALA A 192 7.12 3.75 -19.13
CA ALA A 192 8.07 3.85 -20.24
C ALA A 192 9.51 4.07 -19.76
N VAL A 193 9.68 4.71 -18.60
CA VAL A 193 10.99 4.98 -17.98
C VAL A 193 11.18 4.28 -16.64
N ASP A 194 10.18 3.50 -16.22
CA ASP A 194 10.12 2.72 -14.96
C ASP A 194 10.52 3.55 -13.73
N ARG A 195 9.83 4.69 -13.55
CA ARG A 195 10.22 5.68 -12.54
C ARG A 195 9.04 6.50 -12.04
N VAL A 196 9.06 6.81 -10.74
CA VAL A 196 8.20 7.82 -10.14
C VAL A 196 8.84 9.20 -10.27
N THR A 197 8.05 10.18 -10.73
CA THR A 197 8.40 11.60 -10.71
C THR A 197 7.48 12.31 -9.73
N TRP A 198 8.06 13.06 -8.81
CA TRP A 198 7.34 13.94 -7.89
C TRP A 198 7.22 15.33 -8.49
N SER A 199 6.03 15.90 -8.46
CA SER A 199 5.80 17.32 -8.69
C SER A 199 6.30 18.06 -7.45
N SER A 200 7.22 19.00 -7.60
CA SER A 200 7.56 19.88 -6.48
C SER A 200 6.34 20.74 -6.15
N ALA A 201 5.98 20.80 -4.86
CA ALA A 201 5.00 21.74 -4.37
C ALA A 201 5.43 23.16 -4.80
N ARG A 202 4.53 23.90 -5.46
CA ARG A 202 4.78 25.29 -5.91
C ARG A 202 4.46 26.30 -4.82
#